data_AF-A0A9E0N1Q9-F1
#
_entry.id   AF-A0A9E0N1Q9-F1
#
_cell.length_a   1.000
_cell.length_b   1.000
_cell.length_c   1.000
_cell.angle_alpha   90.00
_cell.angle_beta   90.00
_cell.angle_gamma   90.00
#
_symmetry.space_group_name_H-M   'P 1'
#
loop_
_entity.id
_entity.type
_entity.pdbx_description
1 polymer ?
#
loop_
_entity_poly.entity_id
_entity_poly.type
_entity_poly.pdbx_seq_one_letter_code
_entity_poly.pdbx_strand_id
1 'polypeptide(L)'
;MAALMGLDLQALQARLFVDAIPELEAMGLRAAVDHAQMANPVLRVRNDQGEQVSLPIHKNQLHTADQLHELEGLVVLADQTGKVYIPRQAVALIKAKLMR
;
A
#
# COMPACT_ATOMS: atom_id res chain seq x y z
N MET A 1 -24.04 2.15 19.18
CA MET A 1 -23.64 3.22 20.13
C MET A 1 -22.18 3.55 19.90
N ALA A 2 -21.89 4.60 19.13
CA ALA A 2 -20.55 5.17 18.99
C ALA A 2 -20.72 6.67 18.67
N ALA A 3 -21.15 7.43 19.67
CA ALA A 3 -21.27 8.88 19.60
C ALA A 3 -20.73 9.45 20.92
N LEU A 4 -19.40 9.39 21.09
CA LEU A 4 -18.68 10.05 22.20
C LEU A 4 -17.17 9.84 22.05
N MET A 5 -16.56 10.40 21.01
CA MET A 5 -15.17 10.86 21.00
C MET A 5 -15.06 11.81 19.82
N GLY A 6 -14.48 13.00 19.99
CA GLY A 6 -14.21 13.96 18.91
C GLY A 6 -13.15 13.47 17.90
N LEU A 7 -13.18 12.19 17.57
CA LEU A 7 -12.41 11.55 16.53
C LEU A 7 -13.13 11.82 15.21
N ASP A 8 -12.64 12.82 14.50
CA ASP A 8 -12.90 12.93 13.08
C ASP A 8 -12.33 11.66 12.40
N LEU A 9 -13.23 10.76 12.03
CA LEU A 9 -12.90 9.49 11.38
C LEU A 9 -12.20 9.71 10.03
N GLN A 10 -12.49 10.79 9.32
CA GLN A 10 -11.79 11.14 8.08
C GLN A 10 -10.36 11.60 8.37
N ALA A 11 -10.15 12.42 9.42
CA ALA A 11 -8.81 12.81 9.85
C ALA A 11 -8.00 11.61 10.40
N LEU A 12 -8.65 10.67 11.08
CA LEU A 12 -8.03 9.43 11.55
C LEU A 12 -7.65 8.51 10.39
N GLN A 13 -8.48 8.43 9.36
CA GLN A 13 -8.21 7.62 8.16
C GLN A 13 -7.02 8.17 7.37
N ALA A 14 -6.89 9.50 7.23
CA ALA A 14 -5.73 10.16 6.63
C ALA A 14 -4.42 9.96 7.41
N ARG A 15 -4.52 9.66 8.72
CA ARG A 15 -3.36 9.29 9.55
C ARG A 15 -2.89 7.86 9.29
N LEU A 16 -3.78 6.96 8.89
CA LEU A 16 -3.48 5.52 8.77
C LEU A 16 -3.11 5.11 7.34
N PHE A 17 -3.64 5.79 6.32
CA PHE A 17 -3.43 5.46 4.91
C PHE A 17 -2.74 6.59 4.14
N VAL A 18 -2.06 6.22 3.07
CA VAL A 18 -1.42 7.15 2.12
C VAL A 18 -1.75 6.75 0.69
N ASP A 19 -1.73 7.74 -0.21
CA ASP A 19 -1.74 7.50 -1.66
C ASP A 19 -0.40 6.87 -2.06
N ALA A 20 -0.43 5.60 -2.44
CA ALA A 20 0.74 4.74 -2.51
C ALA A 20 1.73 5.17 -3.58
N ILE A 21 1.24 5.45 -4.80
CA ILE A 21 2.11 5.76 -5.94
C ILE A 21 2.95 7.02 -5.69
N PRO A 22 2.35 8.20 -5.42
CA PRO A 22 3.14 9.41 -5.20
C PRO A 22 4.06 9.31 -3.98
N GLU A 23 3.63 8.66 -2.89
CA GLU A 23 4.46 8.45 -1.70
C GLU A 23 5.70 7.59 -2.01
N LEU A 24 5.52 6.49 -2.76
CA LEU A 24 6.60 5.57 -3.12
C LEU A 24 7.54 6.18 -4.16
N GLU A 25 7.01 6.89 -5.15
CA GLU A 25 7.80 7.59 -6.16
C GLU A 25 8.64 8.72 -5.55
N ALA A 26 8.11 9.45 -4.56
CA ALA A 26 8.87 10.44 -3.81
C ALA A 26 10.07 9.85 -3.05
N MET A 27 10.05 8.54 -2.77
CA MET A 27 11.18 7.80 -2.18
C MET A 27 12.15 7.22 -3.22
N GLY A 28 11.92 7.47 -4.52
CA GLY A 28 12.74 6.93 -5.61
C GLY A 28 12.40 5.50 -6.01
N LEU A 29 11.24 4.97 -5.58
CA LEU A 29 10.77 3.65 -5.97
C LEU A 29 9.85 3.77 -7.19
N ARG A 30 9.78 2.70 -8.01
CA ARG A 30 8.77 2.61 -9.08
C ARG A 30 7.59 1.80 -8.57
N ALA A 31 6.40 2.38 -8.62
CA ALA A 31 5.17 1.73 -8.18
C ALA A 31 4.11 1.75 -9.29
N ALA A 32 3.46 0.61 -9.55
CA ALA A 32 2.39 0.52 -10.55
C ALA A 32 1.41 -0.61 -10.21
N VAL A 33 0.16 -0.44 -10.60
CA VAL A 33 -0.84 -1.52 -10.49
C VAL A 33 -0.70 -2.45 -11.69
N ASP A 34 -0.45 -3.72 -11.40
CA ASP A 34 -0.49 -4.80 -12.36
C ASP A 34 -1.91 -5.37 -12.44
N HIS A 35 -2.50 -5.26 -13.63
CA HIS A 35 -3.84 -5.75 -13.97
C HIS A 35 -3.82 -7.05 -14.80
N ALA A 36 -2.69 -7.76 -14.86
CA ALA A 36 -2.56 -9.01 -15.63
C ALA A 36 -3.66 -10.03 -15.29
N GLN A 37 -4.12 -10.06 -14.04
CA GLN A 37 -5.34 -10.75 -13.62
C GLN A 37 -6.37 -9.72 -13.17
N MET A 38 -7.34 -9.39 -14.02
CA MET A 38 -8.34 -8.36 -13.70
C MET A 38 -9.11 -8.61 -12.40
N ALA A 39 -9.32 -9.89 -12.04
CA ALA A 39 -10.00 -10.27 -10.80
C ALA A 39 -9.12 -10.12 -9.54
N ASN A 40 -7.79 -10.03 -9.70
CA ASN A 40 -6.83 -9.94 -8.61
C ASN A 40 -5.70 -8.95 -8.99
N PRO A 41 -6.00 -7.64 -9.07
CA PRO A 41 -4.96 -6.66 -9.33
C PRO A 41 -3.95 -6.62 -8.18
N VAL A 42 -2.72 -6.22 -8.49
CA VAL A 42 -1.59 -6.22 -7.55
C VAL A 42 -0.80 -4.93 -7.72
N LEU A 43 -0.60 -4.18 -6.64
CA LEU A 43 0.37 -3.09 -6.63
C LEU A 43 1.79 -3.68 -6.59
N ARG A 44 2.59 -3.45 -7.62
CA ARG A 44 4.01 -3.82 -7.66
C ARG A 44 4.87 -2.61 -7.35
N VAL A 45 5.86 -2.81 -6.48
CA VAL A 45 6.81 -1.77 -6.09
C VAL A 45 8.21 -2.33 -6.27
N ARG A 46 9.10 -1.59 -6.94
CA ARG A 46 10.48 -2.02 -7.20
C ARG A 46 11.49 -0.89 -7.01
N ASN A 47 12.70 -1.25 -6.60
CA ASN A 47 13.85 -0.33 -6.63
C ASN A 47 14.61 -0.43 -7.96
N ASP A 48 15.64 0.40 -8.11
CA ASP A 48 16.50 0.40 -9.31
C ASP A 48 17.43 -0.81 -9.40
N GLN A 49 17.62 -1.54 -8.30
CA GLN A 49 18.42 -2.77 -8.24
C GLN A 49 17.62 -4.01 -8.69
N GLY A 50 16.32 -3.87 -8.96
CA GLY A 50 15.45 -4.95 -9.42
C GLY A 50 14.79 -5.75 -8.28
N GLU A 51 15.01 -5.36 -7.02
CA GLU A 51 14.25 -5.93 -5.90
C GLU A 51 12.82 -5.42 -5.94
N GLN A 52 11.87 -6.28 -5.59
CA GLN A 52 10.46 -5.96 -5.68
C GLN A 52 9.66 -6.52 -4.50
N VAL A 53 8.56 -5.85 -4.22
CA VAL A 53 7.48 -6.35 -3.38
C VAL A 53 6.15 -6.18 -4.09
N SER A 54 5.18 -7.00 -3.71
CA SER A 54 3.84 -6.94 -4.26
C SER A 54 2.79 -6.85 -3.17
N LEU A 55 1.79 -6.01 -3.38
CA LEU A 55 0.68 -5.82 -2.47
C LEU A 55 -0.63 -6.14 -3.23
N PRO A 56 -1.24 -7.30 -3.01
CA PRO A 56 -2.52 -7.63 -3.62
C PRO A 56 -3.61 -6.63 -3.19
N ILE A 57 -4.36 -6.12 -4.16
CA ILE A 57 -5.44 -5.19 -3.90
C ILE A 57 -6.58 -5.91 -3.13
N HIS A 58 -7.22 -5.18 -2.22
CA HIS A 58 -8.26 -5.64 -1.29
C HIS A 58 -7.83 -6.74 -0.32
N LYS A 59 -6.52 -6.91 -0.10
CA LYS A 59 -5.95 -7.81 0.90
C LYS A 59 -5.07 -7.05 1.88
N ASN A 60 -4.88 -7.61 3.06
CA ASN A 60 -3.99 -7.10 4.10
C ASN A 60 -2.60 -7.76 4.01
N GLN A 61 -2.04 -7.87 2.79
CA GLN A 61 -0.84 -8.65 2.57
C GLN A 61 0.20 -7.85 1.79
N LEU A 62 1.47 -7.99 2.20
CA LEU A 62 2.64 -7.57 1.45
C LEU A 62 3.52 -8.79 1.21
N HIS A 63 3.77 -9.11 -0.05
CA HIS A 63 4.60 -10.24 -0.44
C HIS A 63 5.98 -9.74 -0.85
N THR A 64 7.01 -10.32 -0.26
CA THR A 64 8.42 -10.16 -0.65
C THR A 64 8.89 -11.43 -1.33
N ALA A 65 10.15 -11.47 -1.79
CA ALA A 65 10.74 -12.69 -2.37
C ALA A 65 10.68 -13.89 -1.40
N ASP A 66 10.89 -13.65 -0.11
CA ASP A 66 11.08 -14.71 0.87
C ASP A 66 9.88 -14.94 1.81
N GLN A 67 9.00 -13.93 1.93
CA GLN A 67 7.98 -13.93 2.97
C GLN A 67 6.72 -13.11 2.62
N LEU A 68 5.59 -13.60 3.12
CA LEU A 68 4.33 -12.87 3.23
C LEU A 68 4.26 -12.16 4.59
N HIS A 69 4.02 -10.85 4.57
CA HIS A 69 3.78 -10.02 5.73
C HIS A 69 2.31 -9.62 5.79
N GLU A 70 1.68 -9.83 6.94
CA GLU A 70 0.33 -9.34 7.20
C GLU A 70 0.37 -7.86 7.59
N LEU A 71 -0.53 -7.08 7.01
CA LEU A 71 -0.67 -5.65 7.22
C LEU A 71 -1.77 -5.35 8.25
N GLU A 72 -1.63 -4.23 8.96
CA GLU A 72 -2.63 -3.70 9.88
C GLU A 72 -3.92 -3.24 9.17
N GLY A 73 -3.92 -3.14 7.84
CA GLY A 73 -5.07 -2.72 7.05
C GLY A 73 -5.02 -3.25 5.62
N LEU A 74 -6.13 -3.07 4.90
CA LEU A 74 -6.29 -3.50 3.52
C LEU A 74 -5.62 -2.54 2.54
N VAL A 75 -5.05 -3.08 1.47
CA VAL A 75 -4.71 -2.26 0.30
C VAL A 75 -5.97 -1.99 -0.51
N VAL A 76 -6.24 -0.73 -0.85
CA VAL A 76 -7.51 -0.33 -1.48
C VAL A 76 -7.24 0.37 -2.80
N LEU A 77 -7.81 -0.14 -3.89
CA LEU A 77 -7.94 0.60 -5.14
C LEU A 77 -9.24 1.39 -5.12
N ALA A 78 -9.17 2.69 -5.34
CA ALA A 78 -10.33 3.56 -5.47
C ALA A 78 -10.70 3.70 -6.96
N ASP A 79 -11.58 2.83 -7.45
CA ASP A 79 -11.93 2.68 -8.88
C ASP A 79 -12.23 4.00 -9.59
N GLN A 80 -12.94 4.93 -8.93
CA GLN A 80 -13.30 6.23 -9.50
C GLN A 80 -12.10 7.13 -9.81
N THR A 81 -10.99 6.93 -9.10
CA THR A 81 -9.79 7.79 -9.19
C THR A 81 -8.57 7.03 -9.69
N GLY A 82 -8.61 5.70 -9.74
CA GLY A 82 -7.46 4.83 -10.01
C GLY A 82 -6.38 4.86 -8.93
N LYS A 83 -6.61 5.56 -7.80
CA LYS A 83 -5.63 5.69 -6.72
C LYS A 83 -5.57 4.43 -5.88
N VAL A 84 -4.37 4.07 -5.45
CA VAL A 84 -4.16 2.97 -4.51
C VAL A 84 -3.78 3.54 -3.15
N TYR A 85 -4.54 3.17 -2.13
CA TYR A 85 -4.25 3.52 -0.75
C TYR A 85 -3.67 2.33 -0.01
N ILE A 86 -2.55 2.56 0.69
CA ILE A 86 -1.88 1.54 1.51
C ILE A 86 -1.76 2.03 2.96
N PRO A 87 -1.77 1.12 3.95
CA PRO A 87 -1.44 1.48 5.33
C PRO A 87 -0.04 2.08 5.42
N ARG A 88 0.18 3.07 6.31
CA ARG A 88 1.53 3.62 6.56
C ARG A 88 2.53 2.56 7.02
N GLN A 89 2.05 1.55 7.74
CA GLN A 89 2.85 0.38 8.12
C GLN A 89 3.46 -0.31 6.87
N ALA A 90 2.69 -0.40 5.76
CA ALA A 90 3.20 -0.96 4.51
C ALA A 90 4.34 -0.12 3.94
N VAL A 91 4.26 1.21 3.99
CA VAL A 91 5.35 2.12 3.57
C VAL A 91 6.63 1.83 4.36
N ALA A 92 6.54 1.68 5.68
CA ALA A 92 7.68 1.37 6.53
C ALA A 92 8.31 0.01 6.19
N LEU A 93 7.49 -1.01 5.92
CA LEU A 93 7.97 -2.32 5.49
C LEU A 93 8.63 -2.26 4.12
N ILE A 94 8.05 -1.55 3.15
CA ILE A 94 8.63 -1.36 1.82
C ILE A 94 10.00 -0.69 1.93
N LYS A 95 10.12 0.38 2.73
CA LYS A 95 11.39 1.06 2.97
C LYS A 95 12.43 0.11 3.55
N ALA A 96 12.08 -0.68 4.57
CA ALA A 96 13.00 -1.64 5.20
C ALA A 96 13.46 -2.78 4.27
N LYS A 97 12.69 -3.06 3.21
CA LYS A 97 12.99 -4.14 2.26
C LYS A 97 13.71 -3.65 1.01
N LEU A 98 13.37 -2.47 0.49
CA LEU A 98 13.84 -1.99 -0.82
C LEU A 98 14.88 -0.86 -0.76
N MET A 99 15.12 -0.26 0.41
CA MET A 99 16.03 0.90 0.57
C MET A 99 17.13 0.61 1.61
N ARG A 100 17.73 -0.57 1.54
CA ARG A 100 18.81 -1.00 2.45
C ARG A 100 20.14 -0.34 2.11
#